data_AF-A0A2V8ZHW7-F1
#
_entry.id   AF-A0A2V8ZHW7-F1
#
_cell.length_a   1.000
_cell.length_b   1.000
_cell.length_c   1.000
_cell.angle_alpha   90.00
_cell.angle_beta   90.00
_cell.angle_gamma   90.00
#
_symmetry.space_group_name_H-M   'P 1'
#
loop_
_entity.id
_entity.type
_entity.pdbx_description
1 polymer ?
#
loop_
_entity_poly.entity_id
_entity_poly.type
_entity_poly.pdbx_seq_one_letter_code
_entity_poly.pdbx_strand_id
1 'polypeptide(L)'
;MPEEKALVFQEHERHLESLYNMFSVSLNEAIELKLAGFLPTALRTVGMSSELCGRMSRPLAGTLRALEEHAKHYGTVPNAAPLNPDNYHGMKGQRSARMSGLLDRVLFSQRLQFLHKVNTLEEMVEDLDRDFRTVATDLAGGLCPDPQRGWHEVDAGHYDLNTCLRETIVLLKSFFVVLPAGQLGDFEKTVHDQSQFPDGDPTRRHGRMGAFAGQ
;
A
#
# COMPACT_ATOMS: atom_id res chain seq x y z
N MET A 1 -8.26 1.66 23.06
CA MET A 1 -6.83 1.32 22.97
C MET A 1 -6.11 2.05 24.12
N PRO A 2 -5.13 1.43 24.80
CA PRO A 2 -4.30 2.12 25.79
C PRO A 2 -3.58 3.34 25.21
N GLU A 3 -3.29 4.34 26.04
CA GLU A 3 -2.75 5.65 25.62
C GLU A 3 -1.41 5.55 24.89
N GLU A 4 -0.46 4.77 25.41
CA GLU A 4 0.85 4.56 24.80
C GLU A 4 0.75 4.02 23.36
N LYS A 5 -0.07 2.99 23.13
CA LYS A 5 -0.31 2.43 21.79
C LYS A 5 -1.06 3.40 20.88
N ALA A 6 -1.93 4.23 21.45
CA ALA A 6 -2.66 5.23 20.70
C ALA A 6 -1.73 6.33 20.18
N LEU A 7 -0.75 6.75 20.98
CA LEU A 7 0.27 7.72 20.56
C LEU A 7 1.12 7.19 19.40
N VAL A 8 1.63 5.96 19.52
CA VAL A 8 2.43 5.33 18.46
C VAL A 8 1.60 5.16 17.18
N PHE A 9 0.36 4.71 17.31
CA PHE A 9 -0.56 4.60 16.17
C PHE A 9 -0.78 5.95 15.48
N GLN A 10 -1.08 7.01 16.25
CA GLN A 10 -1.33 8.35 15.70
C GLN A 10 -0.09 8.92 15.01
N GLU A 11 1.10 8.67 15.54
CA GLU A 11 2.34 9.09 14.90
C GLU A 11 2.55 8.40 13.56
N HIS A 12 2.32 7.09 13.48
CA HIS A 12 2.41 6.31 12.25
C HIS A 12 1.35 6.72 11.22
N GLU A 13 0.09 6.86 11.65
CA GLU A 13 -1.02 7.33 10.82
C GLU A 13 -0.69 8.70 10.22
N ARG A 14 -0.30 9.67 11.05
CA ARG A 14 0.08 11.01 10.61
C ARG A 14 1.25 11.00 9.63
N HIS A 15 2.24 10.14 9.84
CA HIS A 15 3.38 10.02 8.92
C HIS A 15 2.93 9.53 7.54
N LEU A 16 2.17 8.44 7.47
CA LEU A 16 1.67 7.88 6.21
C LEU A 16 0.73 8.84 5.49
N GLU A 17 -0.20 9.47 6.22
CA GLU A 17 -1.10 10.48 5.65
C GLU A 17 -0.35 11.70 5.13
N SER A 18 0.69 12.17 5.83
CA SER A 18 1.52 13.28 5.36
C SER A 18 2.21 12.95 4.03
N LEU A 19 2.73 11.74 3.87
CA LEU A 19 3.34 11.30 2.61
C LEU A 19 2.31 11.22 1.48
N TYR A 20 1.15 10.65 1.76
CA TYR A 20 0.05 10.58 0.79
C TYR A 20 -0.45 11.97 0.38
N ASN A 21 -0.61 12.89 1.33
CA ASN A 21 -1.06 14.24 1.04
C ASN A 21 -0.10 15.00 0.12
N MET A 22 1.22 14.87 0.33
CA MET A 22 2.22 15.47 -0.57
C MET A 22 2.11 14.91 -1.98
N PHE A 23 1.99 13.58 -2.11
CA PHE A 23 1.77 12.92 -3.38
C PHE A 23 0.47 13.37 -4.07
N SER A 24 -0.65 13.35 -3.34
CA SER A 24 -1.98 13.69 -3.83
C SER A 24 -2.07 15.13 -4.31
N VAL A 25 -1.55 16.09 -3.54
CA VAL A 25 -1.52 17.50 -3.93
C VAL A 25 -0.73 17.70 -5.23
N SER A 26 0.44 17.09 -5.35
CA SER A 26 1.26 17.18 -6.56
C SER A 26 0.55 16.62 -7.79
N LEU A 27 -0.12 15.47 -7.65
CA LEU A 27 -0.84 14.87 -8.78
C LEU A 27 -2.08 15.68 -9.17
N ASN A 28 -2.86 16.16 -8.19
CA ASN A 28 -4.02 17.00 -8.45
C ASN A 28 -3.61 18.28 -9.19
N GLU A 29 -2.52 18.92 -8.77
CA GLU A 29 -1.95 20.07 -9.48
C GLU A 29 -1.57 19.72 -10.93
N ALA A 30 -0.95 18.57 -11.17
CA ALA A 30 -0.61 18.11 -12.52
C ALA A 30 -1.87 17.93 -13.40
N ILE A 31 -2.92 17.33 -12.84
CA ILE A 31 -4.20 17.12 -13.54
C ILE A 31 -4.88 18.45 -13.84
N GLU A 32 -4.94 19.37 -12.87
CA GLU A 32 -5.52 20.71 -13.04
C GLU A 32 -4.79 21.51 -14.12
N LEU A 33 -3.45 21.49 -14.12
CA LEU A 33 -2.64 22.13 -15.15
C LEU A 33 -2.91 21.54 -16.54
N LYS A 34 -3.09 20.22 -16.64
CA LYS A 34 -3.45 19.54 -17.89
C LYS A 34 -4.83 19.99 -18.37
N LEU A 35 -5.82 20.07 -17.48
CA LEU A 35 -7.18 20.52 -17.81
C LEU A 35 -7.22 22.00 -18.22
N ALA A 36 -6.37 22.83 -17.65
CA ALA A 36 -6.22 24.23 -18.00
C ALA A 36 -5.38 24.47 -19.28
N GLY A 37 -4.86 23.42 -19.92
CA GLY A 37 -4.10 23.50 -21.17
C GLY A 37 -2.61 23.81 -21.00
N PHE A 38 -2.09 23.87 -19.78
CA PHE A 38 -0.67 24.10 -19.47
C PHE A 38 0.14 22.79 -19.52
N LEU A 39 0.10 22.11 -20.67
CA LEU A 39 0.64 20.75 -20.83
C LEU A 39 2.13 20.61 -20.44
N PRO A 40 3.07 21.50 -20.84
CA PRO A 40 4.47 21.34 -20.45
C PRO A 40 4.69 21.35 -18.93
N THR A 41 3.92 22.17 -18.21
CA THR A 41 3.98 22.23 -16.74
C THR A 41 3.36 20.99 -16.14
N ALA A 42 2.18 20.57 -16.63
CA ALA A 42 1.51 19.36 -16.18
C ALA A 42 2.41 18.11 -16.29
N LEU A 43 3.12 17.97 -17.41
CA LEU A 43 4.05 16.85 -17.64
C LEU A 43 5.25 16.86 -16.68
N ARG A 44 5.76 18.05 -16.33
CA ARG A 44 6.80 18.16 -15.31
C ARG A 44 6.27 17.78 -13.93
N THR A 45 5.08 18.29 -13.58
CA THR A 45 4.47 18.05 -12.27
C THR A 45 4.12 16.58 -12.07
N VAL A 46 3.57 15.88 -13.08
CA VAL A 46 3.29 14.43 -12.98
C VAL A 46 4.58 13.61 -12.84
N GLY A 47 5.67 14.05 -13.47
CA GLY A 47 7.00 13.48 -13.25
C GLY A 47 7.47 13.59 -11.79
N MET A 48 7.21 14.72 -11.12
CA MET A 48 7.48 14.87 -9.68
C MET A 48 6.58 13.97 -8.82
N SER A 49 5.31 13.83 -9.21
CA SER A 49 4.37 12.93 -8.52
C SER A 49 4.83 11.46 -8.55
N SER A 50 5.55 11.04 -9.59
CA SER A 50 6.17 9.70 -9.67
C SER A 50 7.14 9.45 -8.50
N GLU A 51 8.01 10.42 -8.19
CA GLU A 51 8.95 10.27 -7.07
C GLU A 51 8.22 10.28 -5.72
N LEU A 52 7.19 11.12 -5.56
CA LEU A 52 6.39 11.20 -4.34
C LEU A 52 5.58 9.93 -4.10
N CYS A 53 5.05 9.30 -5.17
CA CYS A 53 4.42 7.99 -5.11
C CYS A 53 5.37 6.96 -4.48
N GLY A 54 6.61 6.86 -4.99
CA GLY A 54 7.64 5.96 -4.46
C GLY A 54 8.01 6.23 -3.01
N ARG A 55 8.01 7.50 -2.58
CA ARG A 55 8.28 7.89 -1.19
C ARG A 55 7.16 7.51 -0.23
N MET A 56 5.92 7.44 -0.72
CA MET A 56 4.75 7.07 0.08
C MET A 56 4.50 5.56 0.11
N SER A 57 4.63 4.90 -1.04
CA SER A 57 4.38 3.45 -1.19
C SER A 57 5.36 2.60 -0.37
N ARG A 58 6.62 3.03 -0.24
CA ARG A 58 7.65 2.32 0.52
C ARG A 58 7.34 2.18 2.02
N PRO A 59 7.09 3.25 2.80
CA PRO A 59 6.66 3.12 4.20
C PRO A 59 5.34 2.37 4.36
N LEU A 60 4.42 2.51 3.39
CA LEU A 60 3.14 1.81 3.40
C LEU A 60 3.35 0.28 3.28
N ALA A 61 4.13 -0.16 2.29
CA ALA A 61 4.52 -1.56 2.13
C ALA A 61 5.35 -2.06 3.32
N GLY A 62 6.27 -1.25 3.85
CA GLY A 62 7.06 -1.57 5.04
C GLY A 62 6.19 -1.83 6.28
N THR A 63 5.13 -1.03 6.46
CA THR A 63 4.14 -1.23 7.54
C THR A 63 3.41 -2.56 7.37
N LEU A 64 2.98 -2.90 6.14
CA LEU A 64 2.32 -4.18 5.85
C LEU A 64 3.25 -5.37 6.11
N ARG A 65 4.53 -5.28 5.71
CA ARG A 65 5.54 -6.30 6.02
C ARG A 65 5.76 -6.48 7.52
N ALA A 66 5.80 -5.38 8.29
CA ALA A 66 5.95 -5.46 9.73
C ALA A 66 4.74 -6.15 10.40
N LEU A 67 3.52 -5.87 9.92
CA LEU A 67 2.31 -6.57 10.36
C LEU A 67 2.38 -8.07 10.04
N GLU A 68 2.81 -8.43 8.82
CA GLU A 68 2.96 -9.82 8.40
C GLU A 68 4.00 -10.55 9.27
N GLU A 69 5.19 -9.96 9.45
CA GLU A 69 6.29 -10.52 10.21
C GLU A 69 5.89 -10.77 11.67
N HIS A 70 5.24 -9.78 12.29
CA HIS A 70 4.77 -9.93 13.66
C HIS A 70 3.70 -11.02 13.79
N ALA A 71 2.74 -11.09 12.86
CA ALA A 71 1.72 -12.13 12.84
C ALA A 71 2.30 -13.54 12.62
N LYS A 72 3.40 -13.67 11.87
CA LYS A 72 4.17 -14.91 11.72
C LYS A 72 4.88 -15.31 13.02
N HIS A 73 5.52 -14.36 13.71
CA HIS A 73 6.32 -14.63 14.90
C HIS A 73 5.49 -14.89 16.15
N TYR A 74 4.49 -14.03 16.44
CA TYR A 74 3.78 -14.04 17.72
C TYR A 74 2.37 -14.63 17.63
N GLY A 75 1.85 -14.85 16.42
CA GLY A 75 0.52 -15.44 16.19
C GLY A 75 -0.67 -14.55 16.61
N THR A 76 -0.42 -13.39 17.20
CA THR A 76 -1.46 -12.43 17.59
C THR A 76 -1.93 -11.68 16.35
N VAL A 77 -3.21 -11.82 16.01
CA VAL A 77 -3.83 -11.18 14.85
C VAL A 77 -5.20 -10.60 15.22
N PRO A 78 -5.57 -9.43 14.69
CA PRO A 78 -6.94 -8.95 14.79
C PRO A 78 -7.85 -9.72 13.83
N ASN A 79 -9.16 -9.66 14.08
CA ASN A 79 -10.13 -10.04 13.06
C ASN A 79 -10.06 -9.02 11.91
N ALA A 80 -9.95 -9.50 10.67
CA ALA A 80 -9.87 -8.65 9.49
C ALA A 80 -10.97 -9.03 8.50
N ALA A 81 -11.82 -8.06 8.17
CA ALA A 81 -12.79 -8.22 7.09
C ALA A 81 -12.07 -8.29 5.72
N PRO A 82 -12.60 -9.05 4.75
CA PRO A 82 -12.02 -9.13 3.41
C PRO A 82 -12.01 -7.77 2.70
N LEU A 83 -11.14 -7.62 1.71
CA LEU A 83 -11.10 -6.44 0.85
C LEU A 83 -12.40 -6.34 0.03
N ASN A 84 -12.99 -5.14 -0.03
CA ASN A 84 -14.17 -4.89 -0.84
C ASN A 84 -13.75 -4.46 -2.27
N PRO A 85 -14.06 -5.23 -3.32
CA PRO A 85 -13.74 -4.86 -4.70
C PRO A 85 -14.31 -3.53 -5.15
N ASP A 86 -15.48 -3.14 -4.64
CA ASP A 86 -16.17 -1.92 -5.06
C ASP A 86 -15.46 -0.65 -4.55
N ASN A 87 -14.51 -0.79 -3.62
CA ASN A 87 -13.69 0.30 -3.13
C ASN A 87 -12.48 0.61 -4.05
N TYR A 88 -12.31 -0.11 -5.16
CA TYR A 88 -11.20 0.06 -6.09
C TYR A 88 -11.70 0.50 -7.47
N HIS A 89 -11.01 1.44 -8.09
CA HIS A 89 -11.29 1.95 -9.43
C HIS A 89 -10.50 1.20 -10.50
N GLY A 90 -9.25 0.82 -10.22
CA GLY A 90 -8.41 0.08 -11.16
C GLY A 90 -8.85 -1.37 -11.32
N MET A 91 -8.88 -1.84 -12.57
CA MET A 91 -9.21 -3.24 -12.89
C MET A 91 -8.34 -4.25 -12.14
N LYS A 92 -7.06 -3.93 -11.94
CA LYS A 92 -6.12 -4.77 -11.16
C LYS A 92 -6.51 -4.79 -9.68
N GLY A 93 -6.77 -3.64 -9.06
CA GLY A 93 -7.19 -3.56 -7.66
C GLY A 93 -8.50 -4.29 -7.40
N GLN A 94 -9.51 -4.09 -8.25
CA GLN A 94 -10.77 -4.82 -8.20
C GLN A 94 -10.58 -6.33 -8.30
N ARG A 95 -9.73 -6.79 -9.25
CA ARG A 95 -9.44 -8.22 -9.42
C ARG A 95 -8.75 -8.80 -8.19
N SER A 96 -7.74 -8.15 -7.65
CA SER A 96 -7.03 -8.60 -6.46
C SER A 96 -7.95 -8.68 -5.24
N ALA A 97 -8.78 -7.65 -5.01
CA ALA A 97 -9.77 -7.66 -3.95
C ALA A 97 -10.81 -8.78 -4.11
N ARG A 98 -11.29 -9.05 -5.34
CA ARG A 98 -12.22 -10.17 -5.61
C ARG A 98 -11.58 -11.52 -5.28
N MET A 99 -10.35 -11.74 -5.74
CA MET A 99 -9.63 -12.98 -5.47
C MET A 99 -9.39 -13.17 -3.97
N SER A 100 -9.04 -12.09 -3.27
CA SER A 100 -8.86 -12.10 -1.81
C SER A 100 -10.15 -12.49 -1.08
N GLY A 101 -11.28 -11.90 -1.45
CA GLY A 101 -12.58 -12.24 -0.85
C GLY A 101 -13.05 -13.67 -1.13
N LEU A 102 -12.62 -14.29 -2.23
CA LEU A 102 -12.89 -15.72 -2.49
C LEU A 102 -12.02 -16.63 -1.62
N LEU A 103 -10.73 -16.30 -1.47
CA LEU A 103 -9.81 -17.06 -0.63
C LEU A 103 -10.18 -16.96 0.85
N ASP A 104 -10.63 -15.79 1.32
CA ASP A 104 -11.09 -15.57 2.68
C ASP A 104 -12.21 -16.56 3.10
N ARG A 105 -13.05 -16.99 2.16
CA ARG A 105 -14.12 -17.99 2.37
C ARG A 105 -13.60 -19.42 2.52
N VAL A 106 -12.40 -19.70 2.02
CA VAL A 106 -11.77 -21.04 2.04
C VAL A 106 -10.74 -21.15 3.17
N LEU A 107 -10.20 -20.03 3.64
CA LEU A 107 -9.24 -20.00 4.74
C LEU A 107 -9.96 -20.26 6.08
N PHE A 108 -9.64 -21.39 6.69
CA PHE A 108 -10.32 -21.87 7.91
C PHE A 108 -9.82 -21.22 9.22
N SER A 109 -8.85 -20.30 9.19
CA SER A 109 -8.37 -19.61 10.39
C SER A 109 -8.21 -18.10 10.18
N GLN A 110 -8.58 -17.33 11.21
CA GLN A 110 -8.45 -15.87 11.25
C GLN A 110 -7.01 -15.40 10.99
N ARG A 111 -6.02 -16.17 11.45
CA ARG A 111 -4.60 -15.88 11.21
C ARG A 111 -4.24 -15.98 9.73
N LEU A 112 -4.71 -17.01 9.04
CA LEU A 112 -4.47 -17.14 7.60
C LEU A 112 -5.20 -16.05 6.82
N GLN A 113 -6.43 -15.72 7.20
CA GLN A 113 -7.21 -14.63 6.60
C GLN A 113 -6.48 -13.27 6.75
N PHE A 114 -6.01 -12.95 7.96
CA PHE A 114 -5.24 -11.74 8.23
C PHE A 114 -3.96 -11.68 7.39
N LEU A 115 -3.13 -12.74 7.42
CA LEU A 115 -1.88 -12.80 6.64
C LEU A 115 -2.15 -12.67 5.14
N HIS A 116 -3.19 -13.33 4.64
CA HIS A 116 -3.56 -13.25 3.24
C HIS A 116 -3.99 -11.83 2.83
N LYS A 117 -4.78 -11.15 3.66
CA LYS A 117 -5.18 -9.75 3.41
C LYS A 117 -3.97 -8.82 3.41
N VAL A 118 -3.09 -8.94 4.41
CA VAL A 118 -1.87 -8.12 4.51
C VAL A 118 -0.99 -8.30 3.29
N ASN A 119 -0.76 -9.54 2.85
CA ASN A 119 0.06 -9.83 1.67
C ASN A 119 -0.58 -9.33 0.38
N THR A 120 -1.90 -9.45 0.25
CA THR A 120 -2.62 -8.93 -0.92
C THR A 120 -2.48 -7.40 -0.98
N LEU A 121 -2.64 -6.71 0.15
CA LEU A 121 -2.46 -5.25 0.20
C LEU A 121 -1.02 -4.84 -0.10
N GLU A 122 -0.02 -5.56 0.41
CA GLU A 122 1.39 -5.29 0.12
C GLU A 122 1.67 -5.39 -1.38
N GLU A 123 1.25 -6.49 -2.00
CA GLU A 123 1.41 -6.71 -3.44
C GLU A 123 0.67 -5.65 -4.26
N MET A 124 -0.54 -5.26 -3.84
CA MET A 124 -1.28 -4.17 -4.49
C MET A 124 -0.54 -2.83 -4.40
N VAL A 125 0.04 -2.48 -3.24
CA VAL A 125 0.80 -1.24 -3.09
C VAL A 125 2.04 -1.24 -3.98
N GLU A 126 2.79 -2.34 -4.02
CA GLU A 126 3.99 -2.47 -4.87
C GLU A 126 3.65 -2.42 -6.37
N ASP A 127 2.57 -3.07 -6.77
CA ASP A 127 2.11 -3.07 -8.16
C ASP A 127 1.59 -1.71 -8.59
N LEU A 128 0.79 -1.05 -7.74
CA LEU A 128 0.29 0.30 -8.00
C LEU A 128 1.42 1.32 -8.05
N ASP A 129 2.42 1.24 -7.16
CA ASP A 129 3.61 2.11 -7.21
C ASP A 129 4.33 1.98 -8.55
N ARG A 130 4.65 0.74 -8.93
CA ARG A 130 5.39 0.45 -10.15
C ARG A 130 4.63 0.90 -11.38
N ASP A 131 3.34 0.57 -11.47
CA ASP A 131 2.49 0.93 -12.60
C ASP A 131 2.33 2.46 -12.69
N PHE A 132 2.00 3.12 -11.58
CA PHE A 132 1.86 4.57 -11.51
C PHE A 132 3.14 5.27 -11.96
N ARG A 133 4.29 4.89 -11.40
CA ARG A 133 5.58 5.52 -11.70
C ARG A 133 6.01 5.30 -13.14
N THR A 134 5.73 4.12 -13.70
CA THR A 134 6.00 3.83 -15.12
C THR A 134 5.19 4.78 -15.99
N VAL A 135 3.87 4.83 -15.80
CA VAL A 135 2.98 5.68 -16.62
C VAL A 135 3.30 7.16 -16.44
N ALA A 136 3.52 7.63 -15.21
CA ALA A 136 3.87 9.02 -14.91
C ALA A 136 5.20 9.44 -15.56
N THR A 137 6.20 8.55 -15.57
CA THR A 137 7.49 8.79 -16.23
C THR A 137 7.34 8.81 -17.74
N ASP A 138 6.56 7.88 -18.30
CA ASP A 138 6.29 7.84 -19.74
C ASP A 138 5.51 9.06 -20.22
N LEU A 139 4.54 9.53 -19.43
CA LEU A 139 3.84 10.79 -19.69
C LEU A 139 4.84 11.95 -19.70
N ALA A 140 5.62 12.11 -18.64
CA ALA A 140 6.59 13.20 -18.49
C ALA A 140 7.65 13.20 -19.60
N GLY A 141 8.08 12.01 -20.05
CA GLY A 141 9.05 11.83 -21.13
C GLY A 141 8.46 11.91 -22.54
N GLY A 142 7.13 12.02 -22.68
CA GLY A 142 6.45 11.97 -23.98
C GLY A 142 6.54 10.61 -24.68
N LEU A 143 6.79 9.54 -23.91
CA LEU A 143 6.90 8.16 -24.38
C LEU A 143 5.55 7.42 -24.36
N CYS A 144 4.53 8.00 -23.72
CA CYS A 144 3.20 7.40 -23.61
C CYS A 144 2.49 7.38 -24.98
N PRO A 145 2.18 6.20 -25.57
CA PRO A 145 1.53 6.11 -26.88
C PRO A 145 0.10 6.66 -26.89
N ASP A 146 -0.59 6.57 -25.75
CA ASP A 146 -1.93 7.13 -25.52
C ASP A 146 -1.90 7.97 -24.24
N PRO A 147 -1.52 9.26 -24.33
CA PRO A 147 -1.41 10.12 -23.16
C PRO A 147 -2.73 10.29 -22.42
N GLN A 148 -3.87 10.28 -23.13
CA GLN A 148 -5.18 10.42 -22.49
C GLN A 148 -5.45 9.24 -21.58
N ARG A 149 -5.22 8.01 -22.06
CA ARG A 149 -5.30 6.82 -21.24
C ARG A 149 -4.29 6.85 -20.10
N GLY A 150 -3.05 7.29 -20.35
CA GLY A 150 -2.04 7.42 -19.29
C GLY A 150 -2.49 8.33 -18.14
N TRP A 151 -3.11 9.48 -18.45
CA TRP A 151 -3.68 10.37 -17.45
C TRP A 151 -4.82 9.72 -16.64
N HIS A 152 -5.66 8.89 -17.29
CA HIS A 152 -6.69 8.13 -16.58
C HIS A 152 -6.09 7.03 -15.68
N GLU A 153 -5.02 6.38 -16.12
CA GLU A 153 -4.35 5.32 -15.36
C GLU A 153 -3.65 5.87 -14.11
N VAL A 154 -3.00 7.04 -14.18
CA VAL A 154 -2.40 7.68 -12.99
C VAL A 154 -3.46 8.14 -11.98
N ASP A 155 -4.59 8.67 -12.44
CA ASP A 155 -5.69 9.09 -11.57
C ASP A 155 -6.36 7.89 -10.88
N ALA A 156 -6.64 6.82 -11.62
CA ALA A 156 -7.15 5.57 -11.06
C ALA A 156 -6.15 4.93 -10.06
N GLY A 157 -4.86 4.93 -10.40
CA GLY A 157 -3.81 4.42 -9.51
C GLY A 157 -3.70 5.22 -8.21
N HIS A 158 -3.85 6.55 -8.27
CA HIS A 158 -3.91 7.41 -7.09
C HIS A 158 -5.10 7.09 -6.17
N TYR A 159 -6.28 6.86 -6.75
CA TYR A 159 -7.45 6.45 -5.99
C TYR A 159 -7.23 5.09 -5.30
N ASP A 160 -6.73 4.09 -6.02
CA ASP A 160 -6.48 2.76 -5.48
C ASP A 160 -5.40 2.78 -4.38
N LEU A 161 -4.35 3.60 -4.53
CA LEU A 161 -3.33 3.80 -3.50
C LEU A 161 -3.92 4.41 -2.22
N ASN A 162 -4.85 5.36 -2.34
CA ASN A 162 -5.59 5.88 -1.19
C ASN A 162 -6.40 4.77 -0.51
N THR A 163 -7.09 3.93 -1.28
CA THR A 163 -7.82 2.79 -0.71
C THR A 163 -6.89 1.85 0.04
N CYS A 164 -5.73 1.51 -0.52
CA CYS A 164 -4.70 0.72 0.17
C CYS A 164 -4.22 1.39 1.47
N LEU A 165 -4.00 2.70 1.48
CA LEU A 165 -3.64 3.46 2.68
C LEU A 165 -4.72 3.34 3.76
N ARG A 166 -5.99 3.57 3.40
CA ARG A 166 -7.12 3.51 4.34
C ARG A 166 -7.30 2.11 4.93
N GLU A 167 -7.21 1.07 4.10
CA GLU A 167 -7.24 -0.31 4.56
C GLU A 167 -6.07 -0.62 5.51
N THR A 168 -4.87 -0.12 5.20
CA THR A 168 -3.68 -0.32 6.05
C THR A 168 -3.83 0.39 7.40
N ILE A 169 -4.35 1.63 7.43
CA ILE A 169 -4.61 2.35 8.68
C ILE A 169 -5.62 1.58 9.55
N VAL A 170 -6.69 1.04 8.95
CA VAL A 170 -7.68 0.21 9.66
C VAL A 170 -7.06 -1.06 10.22
N LEU A 171 -6.24 -1.76 9.43
CA LEU A 171 -5.52 -2.96 9.88
C LEU A 171 -4.54 -2.64 11.02
N LEU A 172 -3.77 -1.58 10.87
CA LEU A 172 -2.82 -1.11 11.87
C LEU A 172 -3.54 -0.80 13.17
N LYS A 173 -4.59 0.01 13.13
CA LYS A 173 -5.41 0.34 14.29
C LYS A 173 -5.95 -0.91 14.98
N SER A 174 -6.47 -1.86 14.21
CA SER A 174 -7.02 -3.12 14.73
C SER A 174 -5.93 -3.99 15.37
N PHE A 175 -4.75 -4.02 14.76
CA PHE A 175 -3.58 -4.71 15.28
C PHE A 175 -3.09 -4.12 16.61
N PHE A 176 -2.98 -2.79 16.72
CA PHE A 176 -2.61 -2.12 17.97
C PHE A 176 -3.60 -2.35 19.12
N VAL A 177 -4.87 -2.64 18.83
CA VAL A 177 -5.85 -3.01 19.87
C VAL A 177 -5.49 -4.34 20.52
N VAL A 178 -4.99 -5.31 19.73
CA VAL A 178 -4.70 -6.68 20.20
C VAL A 178 -3.22 -6.90 20.53
N LEU A 179 -2.31 -6.02 20.10
CA LEU A 179 -0.87 -6.11 20.34
C LEU A 179 -0.58 -6.11 21.86
N PRO A 180 0.14 -7.07 22.42
CA PRO A 180 0.61 -7.03 23.80
C PRO A 180 1.52 -5.82 24.08
N ALA A 181 1.41 -5.18 25.24
CA ALA A 181 2.19 -3.98 25.56
C ALA A 181 3.71 -4.21 25.49
N GLY A 182 4.18 -5.38 25.95
CA GLY A 182 5.61 -5.75 25.89
C GLY A 182 6.15 -6.00 24.48
N GLN A 183 5.31 -6.04 23.43
CA GLN A 183 5.71 -6.25 22.03
C GLN A 183 5.71 -4.94 21.22
N LEU A 184 5.32 -3.82 21.83
CA LEU A 184 5.19 -2.53 21.14
C LEU A 184 6.53 -2.04 20.56
N GLY A 185 7.59 -2.03 21.36
CA GLY A 185 8.91 -1.59 20.90
C GLY A 185 9.52 -2.47 19.81
N ASP A 186 9.29 -3.79 19.87
CA ASP A 186 9.74 -4.72 18.83
C ASP A 186 9.02 -4.46 17.50
N PHE A 187 7.72 -4.16 17.55
CA PHE A 187 6.94 -3.80 16.39
C PHE A 187 7.40 -2.48 15.77
N GLU A 188 7.59 -1.42 16.57
CA GLU A 188 8.08 -0.11 16.09
C GLU A 188 9.45 -0.24 15.40
N LYS A 189 10.36 -1.00 15.99
CA LYS A 189 11.66 -1.29 15.38
C LYS A 189 11.49 -2.00 14.04
N THR A 190 10.61 -3.00 13.96
CA THR A 190 10.34 -3.74 12.73
C THR A 190 9.78 -2.82 11.63
N VAL A 191 8.85 -1.93 11.97
CA VAL A 191 8.31 -0.94 11.00
C VAL A 191 9.42 -0.02 10.49
N HIS A 192 10.27 0.48 11.38
CA HIS A 192 11.39 1.34 11.00
C HIS A 192 12.35 0.63 10.05
N ASP A 193 12.75 -0.60 10.37
CA ASP A 193 13.65 -1.40 9.55
C ASP A 193 13.02 -1.66 8.17
N GLN A 194 11.77 -2.13 8.13
CA GLN A 194 11.06 -2.47 6.88
C GLN A 194 10.77 -1.25 5.97
N SER A 195 10.71 -0.05 6.53
CA SER A 195 10.47 1.20 5.79
C SER A 195 11.72 1.77 5.13
N GLN A 196 12.92 1.33 5.56
CA GLN A 196 14.20 1.79 5.03
C GLN A 196 14.77 0.92 3.90
N PHE A 197 14.26 -0.31 3.71
CA PHE A 197 14.79 -1.20 2.68
C PHE A 197 14.35 -0.74 1.27
N PRO A 198 15.30 -0.58 0.33
CA PRO A 198 14.99 -0.20 -1.05
C PRO A 198 14.31 -1.34 -1.82
N ASP A 199 13.46 -0.96 -2.78
CA ASP A 199 12.81 -1.89 -3.70
C ASP A 199 13.81 -2.85 -4.36
N GLY A 200 13.56 -4.15 -4.24
CA GLY A 200 14.11 -5.13 -5.17
C GLY A 200 15.18 -6.09 -4.66
N ASP A 201 15.22 -6.45 -3.38
CA ASP A 201 16.02 -7.62 -2.97
C ASP A 201 15.36 -8.93 -3.52
N PRO A 202 15.96 -9.60 -4.53
CA PRO A 202 15.38 -10.80 -5.14
C PRO A 202 15.35 -11.99 -4.17
N THR A 203 16.12 -11.94 -3.09
CA THR A 203 16.22 -13.03 -2.10
C THR A 203 14.91 -13.25 -1.34
N ARG A 204 14.07 -12.21 -1.17
CA ARG A 204 12.75 -12.36 -0.52
C ARG A 204 11.68 -12.94 -1.45
N ARG A 205 11.75 -12.69 -2.77
CA ARG A 205 10.76 -13.25 -3.74
C ARG A 205 10.84 -14.77 -3.85
N HIS A 206 12.02 -15.36 -3.66
CA HIS A 206 12.22 -16.83 -3.75
C HIS A 206 11.73 -17.61 -2.51
N GLY A 207 11.44 -16.96 -1.38
CA GLY A 207 10.84 -17.61 -0.20
C GLY A 207 9.32 -17.83 -0.29
N ARG A 208 8.65 -17.20 -1.27
CA ARG A 208 7.18 -17.16 -1.37
C ARG A 208 6.52 -18.44 -1.92
N MET A 209 7.27 -19.46 -2.34
CA MET A 209 6.72 -20.63 -3.05
C MET A 209 7.08 -22.00 -2.44
N GLY A 210 7.27 -22.08 -1.12
CA GLY A 210 7.57 -23.35 -0.47
C GLY A 210 7.17 -23.40 1.01
N ALA A 211 5.87 -23.54 1.30
CA ALA A 211 5.36 -24.23 2.50
C ALA A 211 3.81 -24.26 2.51
N PHE A 212 3.22 -24.84 1.46
CA PHE A 212 1.86 -25.41 1.55
C PHE A 212 1.92 -26.85 1.10
N ALA A 213 2.58 -27.69 1.90
CA ALA A 213 2.38 -29.13 1.90
C ALA A 213 2.21 -29.53 3.37
N GLY A 214 1.03 -30.06 3.68
CA GLY A 214 0.70 -30.54 5.02
C GLY A 214 1.33 -31.88 5.34
N GLN A 215 1.39 -32.15 6.65
CA GLN A 215 1.76 -33.41 7.32
C GLN A 215 3.18 -33.93 7.10
#